data_AF-D9W3Q5-F1
#
_entry.id   AF-D9W3Q5-F1
#
_cell.length_a   1.000
_cell.length_b   1.000
_cell.length_c   1.000
_cell.angle_alpha   90.00
_cell.angle_beta   90.00
_cell.angle_gamma   90.00
#
_symmetry.space_group_name_H-M   'P 1'
#
loop_
_entity.id
_entity.type
_entity.pdbx_description
1 polymer ?
#
loop_
_entity_poly.entity_id
_entity_poly.type
_entity_poly.pdbx_seq_one_letter_code
_entity_poly.pdbx_strand_id
1 'polypeptide(L)'
;MDPHPGDAGSALWTLDCTARPDAAAGLDLTGPWIQGRPGQRFVYLTWSGVDGTGARGTFRRAKLMLDAVDPSVAAAAADTGLLVARLALTDAHGRPLCAAVRPPVVTWSAGAHGTDRVTGTL
;
A
#
# COMPACT_ATOMS: atom_id res chain seq x y z
N MET A 1 10.97 3.69 -5.82
CA MET A 1 9.60 3.93 -6.33
C MET A 1 9.44 5.42 -6.48
N ASP A 2 8.87 5.85 -7.60
CA ASP A 2 8.80 7.28 -7.93
C ASP A 2 7.69 7.99 -7.14
N PRO A 3 7.92 9.24 -6.72
CA PRO A 3 6.91 10.03 -6.04
C PRO A 3 5.82 10.48 -7.03
N HIS A 4 4.60 10.60 -6.54
CA HIS A 4 3.51 11.28 -7.26
C HIS A 4 3.38 12.73 -6.75
N PRO A 5 2.87 13.66 -7.58
CA PRO A 5 2.48 15.00 -7.11
C PRO A 5 1.49 14.92 -5.95
N GLY A 6 1.66 15.79 -4.95
CA GLY A 6 0.82 15.77 -3.74
C GLY A 6 -0.64 16.19 -3.98
N ASP A 7 -0.91 16.85 -5.11
CA ASP A 7 -2.20 17.32 -5.60
C ASP A 7 -2.77 16.47 -6.74
N ALA A 8 -2.10 15.37 -7.11
CA ALA A 8 -2.62 14.43 -8.10
C ALA A 8 -3.95 13.83 -7.64
N GLY A 9 -4.94 13.74 -8.55
CA GLY A 9 -6.25 13.17 -8.25
C GLY A 9 -6.23 11.67 -7.92
N SER A 10 -5.14 10.97 -8.27
CA SER A 10 -4.88 9.59 -7.87
C SER A 10 -3.39 9.27 -7.93
N ALA A 11 -2.98 8.20 -7.26
CA ALA A 11 -1.64 7.65 -7.36
C ALA A 11 -1.74 6.12 -7.38
N LEU A 12 -0.91 5.50 -8.23
CA LEU A 12 -0.82 4.05 -8.38
C LEU A 12 0.62 3.60 -8.16
N TRP A 13 0.75 2.50 -7.44
CA TRP A 13 2.02 1.83 -7.19
C TRP A 13 1.84 0.33 -7.32
N THR A 14 2.76 -0.32 -8.02
CA THR A 14 2.90 -1.78 -8.05
C THR A 14 4.17 -2.16 -7.31
N LEU A 15 4.06 -3.10 -6.37
CA LEU A 15 5.14 -3.53 -5.52
C LEU A 15 5.34 -5.03 -5.69
N ASP A 16 6.52 -5.43 -6.14
CA ASP A 16 6.88 -6.85 -6.11
C ASP A 16 7.05 -7.32 -4.67
N CYS A 17 6.48 -8.49 -4.37
CA CYS A 17 6.62 -9.13 -3.08
C CYS A 17 6.68 -10.66 -3.21
N THR A 18 7.21 -11.30 -2.19
CA THR A 18 7.16 -12.75 -1.99
C THR A 18 6.13 -13.06 -0.92
N ALA A 19 5.17 -13.92 -1.27
CA ALA A 19 4.17 -14.44 -0.35
C ALA A 19 4.60 -15.81 0.18
N ARG A 20 4.52 -16.00 1.49
CA ARG A 20 4.68 -17.31 2.14
C ARG A 20 3.47 -17.60 3.00
N PRO A 21 2.97 -18.85 3.06
CA PRO A 21 1.90 -19.20 3.99
C PRO A 21 2.29 -18.89 5.44
N ASP A 22 1.34 -18.32 6.19
CA ASP A 22 1.46 -18.09 7.63
C ASP A 22 0.18 -18.58 8.32
N ALA A 23 0.32 -19.48 9.30
CA ALA A 23 -0.83 -20.13 9.93
C ALA A 23 -1.70 -19.16 10.76
N ALA A 24 -1.15 -18.04 11.23
CA ALA A 24 -1.86 -17.07 12.05
C ALA A 24 -2.41 -15.90 11.22
N ALA A 25 -1.66 -15.45 10.21
CA ALA A 25 -1.97 -14.26 9.40
C ALA A 25 -2.42 -14.56 7.96
N GLY A 26 -2.51 -15.82 7.57
CA GLY A 26 -2.80 -16.26 6.21
C GLY A 26 -1.57 -16.20 5.30
N LEU A 27 -0.97 -15.01 5.16
CA LEU A 27 0.25 -14.79 4.36
C LEU A 27 1.28 -13.91 5.10
N ASP A 28 2.54 -14.35 5.10
CA ASP A 28 3.69 -13.49 5.36
C ASP A 28 4.21 -12.91 4.04
N LEU A 29 3.90 -11.64 3.79
CA LEU A 29 4.39 -10.90 2.64
C LEU A 29 5.73 -10.23 2.96
N THR A 30 6.70 -10.38 2.06
CA THR A 30 8.03 -9.77 2.18
C THR A 30 8.47 -9.13 0.88
N GLY A 31 9.31 -8.11 0.94
CA GLY A 31 9.81 -7.42 -0.25
C GLY A 31 10.54 -6.13 0.09
N PRO A 32 11.14 -5.45 -0.88
CA PRO A 32 11.98 -4.26 -0.65
C PRO A 32 11.26 -3.10 0.04
N TRP A 33 9.93 -3.02 -0.14
CA TRP A 33 9.08 -1.95 0.40
C TRP A 33 8.20 -2.39 1.57
N ILE A 34 8.30 -3.67 1.97
CA ILE A 34 7.52 -4.24 3.08
C ILE A 34 8.40 -4.32 4.32
N GLN A 35 7.93 -3.71 5.40
CA GLN A 35 8.63 -3.60 6.67
C GLN A 35 7.87 -4.29 7.79
N GLY A 36 8.49 -4.38 8.96
CA GLY A 36 7.92 -5.02 10.14
C GLY A 36 8.25 -6.51 10.21
N ARG A 37 7.96 -7.12 11.35
CA ARG A 37 8.11 -8.56 11.60
C ARG A 37 6.91 -9.35 11.05
N PRO A 38 7.01 -10.69 10.90
CA PRO A 38 5.85 -11.53 10.58
C PRO A 38 4.64 -11.21 11.47
N GLY A 39 3.45 -11.15 10.88
CA GLY A 39 2.20 -10.75 11.55
C GLY A 39 2.06 -9.25 11.87
N GLN A 40 3.06 -8.42 11.53
CA GLN A 40 3.01 -6.95 11.66
C GLN A 40 3.60 -6.27 10.41
N ARG A 41 3.44 -6.91 9.25
CA ARG A 41 3.95 -6.41 7.99
C ARG A 41 3.21 -5.13 7.57
N PHE A 42 3.92 -4.18 7.02
CA PHE A 42 3.33 -2.94 6.53
C PHE A 42 4.14 -2.31 5.39
N VAL A 43 3.48 -1.47 4.60
CA VAL A 43 4.11 -0.58 3.61
C VAL A 43 4.03 0.85 4.13
N TYR A 44 5.10 1.64 4.00
CA TYR A 44 5.03 3.06 4.32
C TYR A 44 4.40 3.85 3.18
N LEU A 45 3.43 4.69 3.52
CA LEU A 45 3.03 5.85 2.73
C LEU A 45 3.73 7.07 3.32
N THR A 46 4.42 7.83 2.48
CA THR A 46 5.27 8.94 2.92
C THR A 46 4.94 10.19 2.12
N TRP A 47 4.65 11.28 2.82
CA TRP A 47 4.46 12.60 2.23
C TRP A 47 5.69 13.44 2.49
N SER A 48 6.21 14.00 1.42
CA SER A 48 7.36 14.89 1.44
C SER A 48 7.02 16.20 0.74
N GLY A 49 7.69 17.26 1.16
CA GLY A 49 7.51 18.60 0.62
C GLY A 49 8.83 19.36 0.67
N VAL A 50 8.79 20.56 0.14
CA VAL A 50 9.90 21.51 0.21
C VAL A 50 9.52 22.58 1.23
N ASP A 51 10.41 22.88 2.17
CA ASP A 51 10.18 23.94 3.15
C ASP A 51 10.53 25.33 2.59
N GLY A 52 10.34 26.38 3.41
CA GLY A 52 10.63 27.76 3.02
C GLY A 52 12.11 28.05 2.71
N THR A 53 13.02 27.12 2.99
CA THR A 53 14.45 27.22 2.67
C THR A 53 14.82 26.48 1.38
N GLY A 54 13.87 25.79 0.76
CA GLY A 54 14.13 24.95 -0.41
C GLY A 54 14.57 23.53 -0.06
N ALA A 55 14.63 23.15 1.23
CA ALA A 55 15.02 21.81 1.64
C ALA A 55 13.86 20.83 1.50
N ARG A 56 14.12 19.66 0.90
CA ARG A 56 13.11 18.60 0.76
C ARG A 56 13.11 17.70 2.01
N GLY A 57 11.95 17.56 2.63
CA GLY A 57 11.78 16.78 3.86
C GLY A 57 10.51 15.94 3.87
N THR A 58 10.53 14.84 4.62
CA THR A 58 9.31 14.10 4.95
C THR A 58 8.62 14.79 6.12
N PHE A 59 7.34 15.15 5.96
CA PHE A 59 6.56 15.79 7.03
C PHE A 59 5.45 14.90 7.58
N ARG A 60 5.07 13.82 6.87
CA ARG A 60 4.05 12.87 7.36
C ARG A 60 4.24 11.47 6.82
N ARG A 61 3.83 10.47 7.61
CA ARG A 61 3.87 9.05 7.24
C ARG A 61 2.69 8.28 7.81
N ALA A 62 2.28 7.24 7.08
CA ALA A 62 1.31 6.25 7.51
C ALA A 62 1.83 4.84 7.20
N LYS A 63 1.41 3.85 7.97
CA LYS A 63 1.71 2.43 7.78
C LYS A 63 0.47 1.75 7.21
N LEU A 64 0.51 1.36 5.94
CA LEU A 64 -0.50 0.51 5.35
C LEU A 64 -0.30 -0.92 5.86
N MET A 65 -1.19 -1.37 6.73
CA MET A 65 -1.02 -2.59 7.51
C MET A 65 -1.48 -3.81 6.70
N LEU A 66 -0.58 -4.79 6.50
CA LEU A 66 -0.83 -6.01 5.72
C LEU A 66 -1.40 -7.14 6.58
N ASP A 67 -1.20 -7.09 7.90
CA ASP A 67 -1.89 -7.97 8.87
C ASP A 67 -3.38 -7.64 9.02
N ALA A 68 -3.89 -6.64 8.28
CA ALA A 68 -5.30 -6.28 8.21
C ALA A 68 -6.03 -6.89 7.00
N VAL A 69 -5.33 -7.68 6.18
CA VAL A 69 -5.91 -8.34 5.01
C VAL A 69 -6.75 -9.51 5.50
N ASP A 70 -8.00 -9.59 5.03
CA ASP A 70 -8.87 -10.71 5.35
C ASP A 70 -8.28 -12.04 4.81
N PRO A 71 -8.28 -13.14 5.59
CA PRO A 71 -7.71 -14.41 5.15
C PRO A 71 -8.28 -14.94 3.83
N SER A 72 -9.57 -14.72 3.54
CA SER A 72 -10.19 -15.14 2.27
C SER A 72 -9.67 -14.31 1.09
N VAL A 73 -9.42 -13.02 1.29
CA VAL A 73 -8.80 -12.13 0.29
C VAL A 73 -7.34 -12.52 0.08
N ALA A 74 -6.61 -12.83 1.16
CA ALA A 74 -5.23 -13.29 1.08
C ALA A 74 -5.11 -14.60 0.29
N ALA A 75 -5.97 -15.58 0.57
CA ALA A 75 -6.02 -16.84 -0.18
C ALA A 75 -6.31 -16.60 -1.68
N ALA A 76 -7.35 -15.82 -1.99
CA ALA A 76 -7.68 -15.49 -3.37
C ALA A 76 -6.53 -14.74 -4.08
N ALA A 77 -5.83 -13.84 -3.37
CA ALA A 77 -4.69 -13.10 -3.93
C ALA A 77 -3.44 -13.99 -4.12
N ALA A 78 -3.25 -15.01 -3.30
CA ALA A 78 -2.21 -16.01 -3.50
C ALA A 78 -2.49 -16.84 -4.77
N ASP A 79 -3.75 -17.19 -5.01
CA ASP A 79 -4.17 -17.93 -6.21
C ASP A 79 -4.02 -17.10 -7.49
N THR A 80 -4.36 -15.81 -7.43
CA THR A 80 -4.30 -14.91 -8.61
C THR A 80 -2.96 -14.21 -8.80
N GLY A 81 -2.10 -14.21 -7.78
CA GLY A 81 -0.83 -13.50 -7.75
C GLY A 81 -0.94 -11.98 -7.57
N LEU A 82 -2.10 -11.44 -7.19
CA LEU A 82 -2.28 -9.99 -7.03
C LEU A 82 -3.17 -9.61 -5.84
N LEU A 83 -2.58 -8.90 -4.87
CA LEU A 83 -3.27 -8.23 -3.77
C LEU A 83 -3.40 -6.72 -4.05
N VAL A 84 -4.61 -6.18 -3.97
CA VAL A 84 -4.91 -4.77 -4.25
C VAL A 84 -5.38 -4.08 -2.99
N ALA A 85 -4.75 -2.93 -2.67
CA ALA A 85 -5.21 -1.99 -1.66
C ALA A 85 -5.88 -0.78 -2.32
N ARG A 86 -7.05 -0.39 -1.86
CA ARG A 86 -7.74 0.86 -2.27
C ARG A 86 -8.04 1.71 -1.04
N LEU A 87 -7.59 2.96 -1.05
CA LEU A 87 -7.73 3.91 0.03
C LEU A 87 -7.65 5.36 -0.48
N ALA A 88 -8.25 6.29 0.26
CA ALA A 88 -7.93 7.71 0.09
C ALA A 88 -6.54 7.99 0.68
N LEU A 89 -5.78 8.91 0.07
CA LEU A 89 -4.48 9.35 0.61
C LEU A 89 -4.61 10.50 1.61
N THR A 90 -5.83 11.00 1.80
CA THR A 90 -6.19 12.05 2.75
C THR A 90 -7.30 11.60 3.71
N ASP A 91 -7.34 12.21 4.88
CA ASP A 91 -8.41 12.05 5.87
C ASP A 91 -9.61 12.96 5.58
N ALA A 92 -10.65 12.88 6.41
CA ALA A 92 -11.88 13.68 6.28
C ALA A 92 -11.65 15.20 6.40
N HIS A 93 -10.48 15.63 6.89
CA HIS A 93 -10.08 17.04 6.98
C HIS A 93 -9.15 17.46 5.83
N GLY A 94 -8.96 16.59 4.83
CA GLY A 94 -8.08 16.85 3.69
C GLY A 94 -6.59 16.80 4.03
N ARG A 95 -6.22 16.35 5.22
CA ARG A 95 -4.81 16.17 5.59
C ARG A 95 -4.35 14.81 5.05
N PRO A 96 -3.06 14.55 4.83
CA PRO A 96 -2.58 13.22 4.48
C PRO A 96 -3.13 12.11 5.42
N LEU A 97 -2.88 10.83 5.14
CA LEU A 97 -3.07 9.78 6.16
C LEU A 97 -1.89 9.69 7.14
N CYS A 98 -2.13 9.20 8.36
CA CYS A 98 -1.09 8.94 9.37
C CYS A 98 -1.34 7.67 10.16
N ALA A 99 -0.39 7.33 11.04
CA ALA A 99 -0.48 6.21 11.97
C ALA A 99 -0.66 4.86 11.22
N ALA A 100 -1.45 3.94 11.77
CA ALA A 100 -1.74 2.66 11.15
C ALA A 100 -3.03 2.74 10.31
N VAL A 101 -2.93 2.41 9.04
CA VAL A 101 -4.05 2.35 8.10
C VAL A 101 -4.53 0.91 8.00
N ARG A 102 -5.78 0.70 8.40
CA ARG A 102 -6.51 -0.57 8.44
C ARG A 102 -7.95 -0.33 7.93
N PRO A 103 -8.72 -1.37 7.59
CA PRO A 103 -10.16 -1.21 7.36
C PRO A 103 -10.84 -0.45 8.52
N PRO A 104 -11.80 0.45 8.22
CA PRO A 104 -12.42 0.69 6.92
C PRO A 104 -11.67 1.70 6.02
N VAL A 105 -10.54 2.27 6.46
CA VAL A 105 -9.81 3.31 5.70
C VAL A 105 -9.19 2.74 4.41
N VAL A 106 -8.79 1.46 4.44
CA VAL A 106 -8.37 0.71 3.26
C VAL A 106 -9.33 -0.45 3.00
N THR A 107 -9.63 -0.68 1.72
CA THR A 107 -10.26 -1.88 1.22
C THR A 107 -9.22 -2.77 0.56
N TRP A 108 -9.23 -4.06 0.89
CA TRP A 108 -8.38 -5.08 0.30
C TRP A 108 -9.19 -5.97 -0.62
N SER A 109 -8.61 -6.34 -1.76
CA SER A 109 -9.22 -7.29 -2.70
C SER A 109 -8.15 -8.08 -3.45
N ALA A 110 -8.45 -9.31 -3.84
CA ALA A 110 -7.67 -10.02 -4.84
C ALA A 110 -7.95 -9.40 -6.22
N GLY A 111 -6.90 -9.09 -6.98
CA GLY A 111 -7.01 -8.75 -8.39
C GLY A 111 -6.65 -9.95 -9.25
N ALA A 112 -6.79 -9.84 -10.58
CA ALA A 112 -6.13 -10.77 -11.49
C ALA A 112 -4.78 -10.17 -11.87
N HIS A 113 -3.68 -10.93 -11.72
CA HIS A 113 -2.41 -10.51 -12.30
C HIS A 113 -2.55 -10.61 -13.83
N GLY A 114 -2.87 -9.48 -14.47
CA GLY A 114 -3.03 -9.43 -15.92
C GLY A 114 -1.70 -9.79 -16.57
N THR A 115 -1.67 -10.85 -17.36
CA THR A 115 -0.57 -11.13 -18.31
C THR A 115 -0.56 -10.16 -19.50
N ASP A 116 -1.24 -9.01 -19.41
CA ASP A 116 -1.24 -8.02 -20.48
C ASP A 116 -0.86 -6.63 -19.95
N ARG A 117 0.21 -6.08 -20.54
CA ARG A 117 0.64 -4.69 -20.31
C ARG A 117 -0.41 -3.79 -20.95
N VAL A 118 -1.31 -3.22 -20.15
CA VAL A 118 -2.14 -2.11 -20.62
C VAL A 118 -1.26 -0.87 -20.75
N THR A 119 -0.67 -0.71 -21.93
CA THR A 119 -0.29 0.59 -22.47
C THR A 119 -1.60 1.29 -22.81
N GLY A 120 -2.07 2.19 -21.95
CA GLY A 120 -3.32 2.91 -22.16
C GLY A 120 -3.32 4.21 -21.39
N THR A 121 -2.89 5.27 -22.06
CA THR A 121 -3.07 6.66 -21.64
C THR A 121 -4.56 7.01 -21.65
N LEU A 122 -5.04 7.59 -20.55
CA LEU A 122 -6.19 8.50 -20.54
C LEU A 122 -5.69 9.87 -20.07
#